data_AF-A0A009Q4E7-F1
#
_entry.id   AF-A0A009Q4E7-F1
#
_cell.length_a   1.000
_cell.length_b   1.000
_cell.length_c   1.000
_cell.angle_alpha   90.00
_cell.angle_beta   90.00
_cell.angle_gamma   90.00
#
_symmetry.space_group_name_H-M   'P 1'
#
loop_
_entity.id
_entity.type
_entity.pdbx_description
1 polymer ?
#
loop_
_entity_poly.entity_id
_entity_poly.type
_entity_poly.pdbx_seq_one_letter_code
_entity_poly.pdbx_strand_id
1 'polypeptide(L)' 'MRTLAERMERPHSFVQRVEEGDRRLDLVEYVWYCSALGVNPQTGLDLVIKSTSFTHS' A
#
# COMPACT_ATOMS: atom_id res chain seq x y z
N MET A 1 9.56 -4.89 7.27
CA MET A 1 9.09 -5.89 6.28
C MET A 1 8.52 -7.16 6.92
N ARG A 2 9.29 -7.97 7.68
CA ARG A 2 8.78 -9.25 8.25
C ARG A 2 7.50 -9.10 9.07
N THR A 3 7.48 -8.09 9.95
CA THR A 3 6.35 -7.81 10.85
C THR A 3 5.07 -7.38 10.14
N LEU A 4 5.13 -6.80 8.93
CA LEU A 4 3.94 -6.38 8.19
C LEU A 4 3.24 -7.58 7.53
N ALA A 5 4.02 -8.46 6.90
CA ALA A 5 3.50 -9.68 6.30
C ALA A 5 2.86 -10.59 7.35
N GLU A 6 3.48 -10.70 8.54
CA GLU A 6 2.94 -11.41 9.70
C GLU A 6 1.61 -10.81 10.17
N ARG A 7 1.52 -9.48 10.31
CA ARG A 7 0.28 -8.78 10.70
C ARG A 7 -0.86 -8.93 9.69
N MET A 8 -0.53 -9.12 8.41
CA MET A 8 -1.50 -9.28 7.34
C MET A 8 -1.83 -10.75 7.04
N GLU A 9 -1.21 -11.70 7.74
CA GLU A 9 -1.30 -13.14 7.44
C GLU A 9 -0.97 -13.46 5.97
N ARG A 10 -0.01 -12.72 5.39
CA ARG A 10 0.43 -12.88 3.99
C ARG A 10 1.87 -13.38 3.92
N PRO A 11 2.25 -14.10 2.84
CA PRO A 11 3.64 -14.48 2.62
C PRO A 11 4.56 -13.25 2.59
N HIS A 12 5.78 -13.35 3.10
CA HIS A 12 6.74 -12.23 3.05
C HIS A 12 7.00 -11.72 1.62
N SER A 13 6.97 -12.63 0.64
CA SER A 13 7.10 -12.29 -0.79
C SER A 13 5.97 -11.41 -1.31
N PHE A 14 4.82 -11.36 -0.65
CA PHE A 14 3.73 -10.44 -0.98
C PHE A 14 4.16 -8.99 -0.75
N VAL A 15 4.62 -8.68 0.47
CA VAL A 15 5.03 -7.31 0.86
C VAL A 15 6.22 -6.87 0.03
N GLN A 16 7.21 -7.75 -0.15
CA GLN A 16 8.39 -7.47 -0.96
C GLN A 16 8.01 -7.07 -2.40
N ARG A 17 7.18 -7.88 -3.07
CA ARG A 17 6.76 -7.59 -4.46
C ARG A 17 5.90 -6.34 -4.58
N VAL A 18 5.16 -5.98 -3.53
CA VAL A 18 4.40 -4.73 -3.49
C VAL A 18 5.34 -3.53 -3.39
N GLU A 19 6.33 -3.58 -2.51
CA GLU A 19 7.30 -2.48 -2.32
C GLU A 19 8.24 -2.32 -3.52
N GLU A 20 8.56 -3.40 -4.22
CA GLU A 20 9.33 -3.40 -5.47
C GLU A 20 8.50 -2.91 -6.69
N GLY A 21 7.17 -2.81 -6.56
CA GLY A 21 6.27 -2.41 -7.64
C GLY A 21 5.88 -3.55 -8.61
N ASP A 22 6.40 -4.75 -8.40
CA ASP A 22 6.13 -5.97 -9.17
C ASP A 22 4.70 -6.53 -8.96
N ARG A 23 4.02 -6.10 -7.90
CA ARG A 23 2.63 -6.45 -7.61
C ARG A 23 1.81 -5.21 -7.29
N ARG A 24 0.72 -5.02 -8.04
CA ARG A 24 -0.29 -4.01 -7.72
C ARG A 24 -1.15 -4.48 -6.54
N LEU A 25 -1.46 -3.55 -5.63
CA LEU A 25 -2.49 -3.73 -4.62
C LEU A 25 -3.84 -3.27 -5.19
N ASP A 26 -4.90 -4.03 -4.97
CA ASP A 26 -6.25 -3.47 -5.13
C ASP A 26 -6.60 -2.53 -3.96
N LEU A 27 -7.73 -1.81 -4.07
CA LEU A 27 -8.11 -0.82 -3.06
C LEU A 27 -8.39 -1.43 -1.68
N VAL A 28 -8.95 -2.65 -1.63
CA VAL A 28 -9.23 -3.33 -0.36
C VAL A 28 -7.91 -3.79 0.28
N GLU A 29 -7.02 -4.36 -0.52
CA GLU A 29 -5.68 -4.74 -0.06
C GLU A 29 -4.88 -3.54 0.41
N TYR A 30 -4.98 -2.40 -0.28
CA TYR A 30 -4.36 -1.14 0.14
C TYR A 30 -4.87 -0.67 1.50
N VAL A 31 -6.18 -0.72 1.75
CA VAL A 31 -6.76 -0.36 3.05
C VAL A 31 -6.25 -1.29 4.16
N TRP A 32 -6.17 -2.59 3.90
CA TRP A 32 -5.59 -3.56 4.86
C TRP A 32 -4.11 -3.30 5.10
N TYR A 33 -3.36 -2.97 4.05
CA TYR A 33 -1.94 -2.64 4.12
C TYR A 33 -1.70 -1.41 4.99
N CYS A 34 -2.45 -0.33 4.76
CA CYS A 34 -2.43 0.87 5.58
C CYS A 34 -2.83 0.59 7.03
N SER A 35 -3.87 -0.22 7.25
CA SER A 35 -4.33 -0.59 8.60
C SER A 35 -3.27 -1.37 9.38
N ALA A 36 -2.60 -2.32 8.74
CA ALA A 36 -1.53 -3.11 9.37
C ALA A 36 -0.26 -2.27 9.67
N LEU A 37 -0.06 -1.20 8.91
CA LEU A 37 0.96 -0.17 9.15
C LEU A 37 0.55 0.87 10.20
N GLY A 38 -0.72 0.91 10.62
CA GLY A 38 -1.24 1.96 11.52
C GLY A 38 -1.38 3.33 10.84
N VAL A 39 -1.52 3.35 9.51
CA VAL A 39 -1.65 4.56 8.69
C VAL A 39 -3.10 4.70 8.25
N ASN A 40 -3.64 5.92 8.28
CA ASN A 40 -4.95 6.21 7.69
C ASN A 40 -4.87 6.07 6.15
N PRO A 41 -5.65 5.18 5.51
CA PRO A 41 -5.63 4.99 4.07
C PRO A 41 -5.96 6.27 3.28
N GLN A 42 -6.79 7.16 3.82
CA GLN A 42 -7.14 8.43 3.16
C GLN A 42 -5.93 9.35 3.04
N THR A 43 -5.14 9.46 4.12
CA THR A 43 -3.90 10.24 4.12
C THR A 43 -2.90 9.69 3.11
N GLY A 44 -2.76 8.36 3.04
CA GLY A 44 -1.90 7.72 2.06
C GLY A 44 -2.37 7.96 0.63
N LEU A 45 -3.67 7.86 0.37
CA LEU A 45 -4.23 8.10 -0.96
C LEU A 45 -4.07 9.56 -1.38
N ASP A 46 -4.27 10.52 -0.46
CA ASP A 46 -4.04 11.94 -0.72
C ASP A 46 -2.58 12.21 -1.12
N LEU A 47 -1.61 11.54 -0.49
CA LEU A 47 -0.20 11.66 -0.86
C LEU A 47 0.05 11.12 -2.27
N VAL A 48 -0.54 9.97 -2.60
CA VAL A 48 -0.45 9.37 -3.94
C VAL A 48 -1.07 10.31 -4.96
N ILE A 49 -2.27 10.84 -4.73
CA ILE A 49 -2.96 11.79 -5.62
C ILE A 49 -2.10 13.04 -5.83
N LYS A 50 -1.55 13.63 -4.76
CA LYS A 50 -0.66 14.79 -4.85
C LYS A 50 0.61 14.50 -5.65
N SER A 51 1.17 13.29 -5.54
CA SER A 51 2.34 12.87 -6.32
C SER A 51 2.01 12.54 -7.77
N THR A 52 0.77 12.12 -8.05
CA THR A 52 0.33 11.66 -9.37
C THR A 52 -0.30 12.81 -10.14
N SER A 53 0.20 14.05 -9.98
CA SER A 53 -0.28 15.27 -10.66
C SER A 53 -0.97 14.95 -11.98
N PHE A 54 -2.29 14.75 -11.93
CA PHE A 54 -3.09 14.60 -13.12
C PHE A 54 -3.26 16.03 -13.61
N THR A 55 -2.22 16.51 -14.30
CA THR A 55 -2.26 17.71 -15.10
C THR A 55 -3.28 17.43 -16.20
N HIS A 56 -4.56 17.69 -15.91
CA HIS A 56 -5.51 18.02 -16.95
C HIS A 56 -5.17 19.44 -17.41
N SER A 57 -4.48 19.50 -18.54
CA SER A 57 -4.49 20.66 -19.44
C SER A 57 -5.92 20.96 -19.89
#